data_AF-A0AB37IVB6-F1
#
_entry.id   AF-A0AB37IVB6-F1
#
_cell.length_a   1.000
_cell.length_b   1.000
_cell.length_c   1.000
_cell.angle_alpha   90.00
_cell.angle_beta   90.00
_cell.angle_gamma   90.00
#
_symmetry.space_group_name_H-M   'P 1'
#
loop_
_entity.id
_entity.type
_entity.pdbx_description
1 polymer ?
#
loop_
_entity_poly.entity_id
_entity_poly.type
_entity_poly.pdbx_seq_one_letter_code
_entity_poly.pdbx_strand_id
1 'polypeptide(L)'
;MVVPLSRMCEGEKGKIRKLELPPITRERLCGLGFVSGEEIQLIKVAPFGDPKVYRIKGTDITLRDDISMWILVETSSISLSYASKGDYLVSLINGGMGFRERLRLLGIEEGKGLTVIDNLGRRIEISVKGNYATLSRGQAMRIIVRER
;
A
#
# COMPACT_ATOMS: atom_id res chain seq x y z
N MET A 1 -2.37 -6.56 7.70
CA MET A 1 -2.95 -7.04 6.41
C MET A 1 -1.92 -7.72 5.51
N VAL A 2 -2.38 -8.64 4.63
CA VAL A 2 -1.55 -9.27 3.58
C VAL A 2 -1.90 -8.67 2.22
N VAL A 3 -0.90 -8.17 1.49
CA VAL A 3 -1.04 -7.54 0.18
C VAL A 3 0.09 -7.93 -0.77
N PRO A 4 -0.08 -7.73 -2.09
CA PRO A 4 1.04 -7.77 -3.02
C PRO A 4 2.15 -6.77 -2.67
N LEU A 5 3.41 -7.16 -2.86
CA LEU A 5 4.59 -6.33 -2.62
C LEU A 5 4.52 -5.01 -3.40
N SER A 6 3.97 -5.04 -4.61
CA SER A 6 3.74 -3.87 -5.45
C SER A 6 2.81 -2.81 -4.84
N ARG A 7 2.01 -3.15 -3.81
CA ARG A 7 1.07 -2.25 -3.14
C ARG A 7 1.59 -1.68 -1.81
N MET A 8 2.82 -2.00 -1.42
CA MET A 8 3.46 -1.38 -0.27
C MET A 8 3.61 0.13 -0.45
N CYS A 9 3.62 0.87 0.66
CA CYS A 9 3.91 2.29 0.66
C CYS A 9 5.42 2.53 0.76
N GLU A 10 5.90 3.59 0.11
CA GLU A 10 7.31 3.98 0.16
C GLU A 10 7.74 4.23 1.61
N GLY A 11 8.88 3.66 2.00
CA GLY A 11 9.41 3.68 3.37
C GLY A 11 8.92 2.53 4.26
N GLU A 12 7.78 1.90 3.96
CA GLU A 12 7.23 0.82 4.79
C GLU A 12 8.05 -0.46 4.69
N LYS A 13 8.03 -1.20 5.81
CA LYS A 13 8.56 -2.56 5.92
C LYS A 13 7.42 -3.56 5.86
N GLY A 14 7.72 -4.73 5.30
CA GLY A 14 6.81 -5.85 5.26
C GLY A 14 7.55 -7.17 5.43
N LYS A 15 6.80 -8.22 5.73
CA LYS A 15 7.33 -9.58 5.88
C LYS A 15 6.82 -10.44 4.73
N ILE A 16 7.73 -11.07 3.99
CA ILE A 16 7.36 -11.96 2.88
C ILE A 16 6.56 -13.14 3.44
N ARG A 17 5.37 -13.35 2.89
CA ARG A 17 4.51 -14.49 3.23
C ARG A 17 4.62 -15.58 2.17
N LYS A 18 4.50 -15.23 0.88
CA LYS A 18 4.47 -16.21 -0.21
C LYS A 18 4.95 -15.61 -1.53
N LEU A 19 5.54 -16.43 -2.39
CA LEU A 19 5.86 -16.10 -3.77
C LEU A 19 5.02 -16.98 -4.71
N GLU A 20 4.19 -16.36 -5.52
CA GLU A 20 3.27 -17.01 -6.48
C GLU A 20 3.78 -16.83 -7.92
N LEU A 21 5.06 -17.15 -8.13
CA LEU A 21 5.77 -16.96 -9.39
C LEU A 21 6.13 -18.30 -10.05
N PRO A 22 6.34 -18.32 -11.38
CA PRO A 22 6.86 -19.49 -12.08
C PRO A 22 8.16 -20.00 -11.43
N PRO A 23 8.42 -21.33 -11.43
CA PRO A 23 9.53 -21.94 -10.69
C PRO A 23 10.88 -21.27 -10.94
N ILE A 24 11.21 -20.95 -12.19
CA ILE A 24 12.49 -20.33 -12.59
C ILE A 24 12.65 -18.94 -11.96
N THR A 25 11.61 -18.10 -12.03
CA THR A 25 11.64 -16.73 -11.47
C THR A 25 11.68 -16.78 -9.95
N ARG A 26 10.90 -17.69 -9.35
CA ARG A 26 10.89 -17.91 -7.91
C ARG A 26 12.27 -18.33 -7.39
N GLU A 27 12.93 -19.27 -8.06
CA GLU A 27 14.27 -19.75 -7.67
C GLU A 27 15.31 -18.63 -7.72
N ARG A 28 15.31 -17.81 -8.79
CA ARG A 28 16.18 -16.63 -8.89
C ARG A 28 15.94 -15.64 -7.76
N LEU A 29 14.69 -15.32 -7.45
CA LEU A 29 14.34 -14.40 -6.37
C LEU A 29 14.71 -14.97 -4.99
N CYS A 30 14.49 -16.27 -4.76
CA CYS A 30 14.95 -16.94 -3.54
C CYS A 30 16.47 -16.82 -3.39
N GLY A 31 17.24 -16.99 -4.48
CA GLY A 31 18.68 -16.80 -4.49
C GLY A 31 19.13 -15.36 -4.16
N LEU A 32 18.27 -14.36 -4.43
CA LEU A 32 18.47 -12.96 -4.05
C LEU A 32 17.99 -12.64 -2.62
N GLY A 33 17.43 -13.63 -1.91
CA GLY A 33 16.97 -13.49 -0.53
C GLY A 33 15.47 -13.34 -0.36
N PHE A 34 14.67 -13.35 -1.43
CA PHE A 34 13.20 -13.29 -1.34
C PHE A 34 12.64 -14.65 -0.90
N VAL A 35 12.69 -14.93 0.40
CA VAL A 35 12.14 -16.15 0.99
C VAL A 35 11.09 -15.81 2.05
N SER A 36 10.17 -16.76 2.29
CA SER A 36 9.11 -16.57 3.28
C SER A 36 9.70 -16.30 4.66
N GLY A 37 9.15 -15.31 5.35
CA GLY A 37 9.60 -14.87 6.66
C GLY A 37 10.62 -13.73 6.64
N GLU A 38 11.21 -13.40 5.49
CA GLU A 38 12.18 -12.30 5.40
C GLU A 38 11.52 -10.93 5.44
N GLU A 39 12.21 -9.98 6.07
CA GLU A 39 11.84 -8.57 6.04
C GLU A 39 12.27 -7.95 4.70
N ILE A 40 11.37 -7.16 4.13
CA ILE A 40 11.60 -6.39 2.92
C ILE A 40 11.09 -4.96 3.14
N GLN A 41 11.82 -3.97 2.64
CA GLN A 41 11.44 -2.56 2.72
C GLN A 41 11.29 -1.97 1.32
N LEU A 42 10.21 -1.21 1.07
CA LEU A 42 10.11 -0.42 -0.15
C LEU A 42 10.91 0.87 0.02
N ILE A 43 12.06 0.97 -0.64
CA ILE A 43 12.98 2.10 -0.51
C ILE A 43 12.55 3.26 -1.40
N LYS A 44 12.19 2.96 -2.64
CA LYS A 44 11.89 4.00 -3.63
C LYS A 44 10.89 3.54 -4.66
N VAL A 45 10.01 4.44 -5.06
CA VAL A 45 9.11 4.27 -6.19
C VAL A 45 9.59 5.13 -7.36
N ALA A 46 9.63 4.60 -8.58
CA ALA A 46 9.94 5.41 -9.76
C ALA A 46 8.91 6.55 -9.95
N PRO A 47 9.26 7.64 -10.65
CA PRO A 47 8.34 8.78 -10.83
C PRO A 47 6.98 8.43 -11.42
N PHE A 48 6.91 7.35 -12.22
CA PHE A 48 5.70 6.86 -12.86
C PHE A 48 5.09 5.62 -12.17
N GLY A 49 5.55 5.27 -10.96
CA GLY A 49 5.01 4.18 -10.15
C GLY A 49 5.69 2.81 -10.32
N ASP A 50 6.32 2.55 -11.47
CA ASP A 50 7.04 1.32 -11.80
C ASP A 50 8.34 1.66 -12.55
N PRO A 51 9.48 0.98 -12.28
CA PRO A 51 9.72 -0.04 -11.26
C PRO A 51 9.89 0.52 -9.84
N LYS A 52 9.99 -0.38 -8.86
CA LYS A 52 10.19 -0.08 -7.44
C LYS A 52 11.49 -0.69 -6.92
N VAL A 53 12.16 0.00 -6.00
CA VAL A 53 13.40 -0.45 -5.36
C VAL A 53 13.09 -0.99 -3.97
N TYR A 54 13.43 -2.24 -3.73
CA TYR A 54 13.21 -2.93 -2.47
C TYR A 54 14.52 -3.30 -1.80
N ARG A 55 14.62 -3.14 -0.49
CA ARG A 55 15.76 -3.60 0.31
C ARG A 55 15.45 -4.94 0.94
N ILE A 56 16.31 -5.92 0.68
CA ILE A 56 16.26 -7.25 1.29
C ILE A 56 17.67 -7.68 1.69
N LYS A 57 17.86 -8.10 2.95
CA LYS A 57 19.17 -8.47 3.51
C LYS A 57 20.27 -7.42 3.26
N GLY A 58 19.92 -6.14 3.28
CA GLY A 58 20.86 -5.04 3.03
C GLY A 58 21.16 -4.76 1.56
N THR A 59 20.59 -5.51 0.63
CA THR A 59 20.76 -5.32 -0.82
C THR A 59 19.53 -4.65 -1.43
N ASP A 60 19.75 -3.65 -2.28
CA ASP A 60 18.68 -2.97 -3.01
C ASP A 60 18.43 -3.67 -4.36
N ILE A 61 17.21 -4.15 -4.54
CA ILE A 61 16.75 -4.90 -5.71
C ILE A 61 15.60 -4.14 -6.37
N THR A 62 15.77 -3.80 -7.64
CA THR A 62 14.72 -3.18 -8.45
C THR A 62 13.81 -4.27 -9.03
N LEU A 63 12.52 -4.23 -8.69
CA LEU A 63 11.51 -5.11 -9.28
C LEU A 63 10.44 -4.28 -9.99
N ARG A 64 9.96 -4.84 -11.09
CA ARG A 64 8.78 -4.37 -11.80
C ARG A 64 7.50 -4.88 -11.15
N ASP A 65 6.39 -4.23 -11.42
CA ASP A 65 5.07 -4.58 -10.89
C ASP A 65 4.57 -5.93 -11.40
N ASP A 66 4.96 -6.36 -12.61
CA ASP A 66 4.63 -7.67 -13.19
C ASP A 66 5.19 -8.86 -12.39
N ILE A 67 6.30 -8.65 -11.67
CA ILE A 67 6.89 -9.63 -10.75
C ILE A 67 6.40 -9.39 -9.33
N SER A 68 6.49 -8.15 -8.83
CA SER A 68 6.20 -7.83 -7.43
C SER A 68 4.71 -7.97 -7.07
N MET A 69 3.79 -7.98 -8.04
CA MET A 69 2.38 -8.30 -7.80
C MET A 69 2.13 -9.74 -7.33
N TRP A 70 3.07 -10.65 -7.60
CA TRP A 70 2.97 -12.08 -7.24
C TRP A 70 3.71 -12.43 -5.94
N ILE A 71 4.28 -11.44 -5.26
CA ILE A 71 4.94 -11.61 -3.97
C ILE A 71 3.98 -11.08 -2.92
N LEU A 72 3.48 -11.94 -2.04
CA LEU A 72 2.60 -11.56 -0.95
C LEU A 72 3.42 -11.21 0.29
N VAL A 73 3.13 -10.04 0.85
CA VAL A 73 3.77 -9.51 2.05
C VAL A 73 2.72 -9.14 3.09
N GLU A 74 3.10 -9.27 4.35
CA GLU A 74 2.36 -8.69 5.46
C GLU A 74 2.94 -7.32 5.79
N THR A 75 2.10 -6.31 5.89
CA THR A 75 2.49 -4.92 6.20
C THR A 75 1.49 -4.26 7.16
N SER A 76 1.95 -3.23 7.86
CA SER A 76 1.17 -2.41 8.79
C SER A 76 0.25 -1.42 8.09
N SER A 77 0.65 -0.92 6.92
CA SER A 77 -0.11 0.13 6.24
C SER A 77 -0.09 -0.01 4.72
N ILE A 78 -1.12 0.55 4.10
CA ILE A 78 -1.31 0.60 2.65
C ILE A 78 -1.92 1.92 2.24
N SER A 79 -1.89 2.19 0.94
CA SER A 79 -2.67 3.26 0.35
C SER A 79 -4.18 2.93 0.40
N LEU A 80 -5.02 3.90 0.74
CA LEU A 80 -6.48 3.76 0.79
C LEU A 80 -7.06 3.27 -0.54
N SER A 81 -6.40 3.57 -1.65
CA SER A 81 -6.78 3.08 -2.98
C SER A 81 -6.75 1.56 -3.13
N TYR A 82 -5.97 0.87 -2.28
CA TYR A 82 -5.84 -0.58 -2.24
C TYR A 82 -6.60 -1.22 -1.09
N ALA A 83 -7.24 -0.43 -0.23
CA ALA A 83 -7.96 -0.94 0.94
C ALA A 83 -9.19 -1.74 0.51
N SER A 84 -9.35 -2.90 1.12
CA SER A 84 -10.58 -3.69 1.05
C SER A 84 -11.63 -3.08 1.97
N LYS A 85 -12.90 -3.45 1.78
CA LYS A 85 -14.00 -3.06 2.68
C LYS A 85 -13.64 -3.39 4.14
N GLY A 86 -13.81 -2.43 5.05
CA GLY A 86 -13.45 -2.59 6.45
C GLY A 86 -13.13 -1.28 7.15
N ASP A 87 -12.73 -1.37 8.42
CA ASP A 87 -12.40 -0.23 9.27
C ASP A 87 -10.89 0.01 9.32
N TYR A 88 -10.50 1.27 9.16
CA TYR A 88 -9.11 1.68 9.12
C TYR A 88 -8.87 2.96 9.89
N LEU A 89 -7.61 3.17 10.29
CA LEU A 89 -7.09 4.43 10.81
C LEU A 89 -6.22 5.11 9.77
N VAL A 90 -6.45 6.40 9.55
CA VAL A 90 -5.59 7.23 8.71
C VAL A 90 -4.24 7.39 9.41
N SER A 91 -3.18 6.92 8.77
CA SER A 91 -1.81 7.00 9.28
C SER A 91 -1.08 8.23 8.75
N LEU A 92 -1.23 8.54 7.46
CA LEU A 92 -0.53 9.66 6.81
C LEU A 92 -1.36 10.19 5.64
N ILE A 93 -1.32 11.51 5.40
CA ILE A 93 -1.91 12.12 4.21
C ILE A 93 -0.84 12.86 3.41
N ASN A 94 -0.46 12.29 2.27
CA ASN A 94 0.54 12.81 1.34
C ASN A 94 -0.06 13.88 0.43
N GLY A 95 -0.05 15.15 0.85
CA GLY A 95 -0.44 16.22 -0.05
C GLY A 95 -0.26 17.63 0.46
N GLY A 96 -0.36 18.58 -0.47
CA GLY A 96 -0.29 20.00 -0.17
C GLY A 96 -1.44 20.49 0.70
N MET A 97 -1.28 21.68 1.28
CA MET A 97 -2.19 22.28 2.26
C MET A 97 -3.67 22.24 1.83
N GLY A 98 -3.99 22.67 0.61
CA GLY A 98 -5.38 22.69 0.13
C GLY A 98 -6.04 21.32 -0.01
N PHE A 99 -5.25 20.25 -0.24
CA PHE A 99 -5.79 18.89 -0.25
C PHE A 99 -6.07 18.40 1.18
N ARG A 100 -5.15 18.64 2.11
CA ARG A 100 -5.30 18.29 3.51
C ARG A 100 -6.48 19.02 4.16
N GLU A 101 -6.65 20.31 3.90
CA GLU A 101 -7.77 21.08 4.45
C GLU A 101 -9.13 20.56 3.96
N ARG A 102 -9.23 20.17 2.69
CA ARG A 102 -10.46 19.59 2.14
C ARG A 102 -10.80 18.24 2.79
N LEU A 103 -9.80 17.40 3.02
CA LEU A 103 -9.99 16.12 3.72
C LEU A 103 -10.40 16.35 5.18
N ARG A 104 -9.81 17.36 5.83
CA ARG A 104 -10.17 17.79 7.18
C ARG A 104 -11.66 18.14 7.31
N LEU A 105 -12.19 18.89 6.35
CA LEU A 105 -13.62 19.25 6.30
C LEU A 105 -14.54 18.02 6.15
N LEU A 106 -14.04 16.93 5.56
CA LEU A 106 -14.75 15.64 5.47
C LEU A 106 -14.55 14.76 6.72
N GLY A 107 -13.76 15.23 7.70
CA GLY A 107 -13.39 14.47 8.90
C GLY A 107 -12.24 13.48 8.71
N ILE A 108 -11.56 13.51 7.57
CA ILE A 108 -10.42 12.65 7.24
C ILE A 108 -9.14 13.36 7.67
N GLU A 109 -8.61 12.93 8.80
CA GLU A 109 -7.40 13.47 9.40
C GLU A 109 -6.52 12.33 9.91
N GLU A 110 -5.21 12.57 10.02
CA GLU A 110 -4.28 11.61 10.62
C GLU A 110 -4.73 11.24 12.05
N GLY A 111 -4.71 9.95 12.36
CA GLY A 111 -5.20 9.38 13.61
C GLY A 111 -6.71 9.16 13.68
N LYS A 112 -7.52 9.62 12.71
CA LYS A 112 -8.97 9.37 12.68
C LYS A 112 -9.31 8.06 11.98
N GLY A 113 -10.41 7.46 12.42
CA GLY A 113 -10.97 6.26 11.80
C GLY A 113 -11.88 6.58 10.62
N LEU A 114 -11.83 5.72 9.61
CA LEU A 114 -12.77 5.69 8.49
C LEU A 114 -13.15 4.25 8.18
N THR A 115 -14.31 4.07 7.56
CA THR A 115 -14.77 2.76 7.07
C THR A 115 -14.76 2.81 5.56
N VAL A 116 -14.05 1.89 4.90
CA VAL A 116 -14.16 1.66 3.46
C VAL A 116 -15.43 0.85 3.22
N ILE A 117 -16.38 1.43 2.48
CA ILE A 117 -17.67 0.82 2.18
C ILE A 117 -17.57 0.03 0.88
N ASP A 118 -17.01 0.67 -0.14
CA ASP A 118 -16.80 0.08 -1.45
C ASP A 118 -15.54 0.65 -2.13
N ASN A 119 -14.89 -0.18 -2.93
CA ASN A 119 -13.70 0.15 -3.72
C ASN A 119 -13.82 -0.45 -5.13
N LEU A 120 -15.00 -0.31 -5.76
CA LEU A 120 -15.25 -0.74 -7.12
C LEU A 120 -15.02 0.40 -8.12
N GLY A 121 -14.20 0.13 -9.13
CA GLY A 121 -13.98 1.03 -10.26
C GLY A 121 -13.00 2.19 -9.98
N ARG A 122 -13.42 3.43 -10.31
CA ARG A 122 -12.56 4.63 -10.31
C ARG A 122 -12.64 5.46 -9.02
N ARG A 123 -13.56 5.10 -8.11
CA ARG A 123 -13.88 5.86 -6.91
C ARG A 123 -13.92 4.92 -5.71
N ILE A 124 -13.67 5.47 -4.53
CA ILE A 124 -13.69 4.75 -3.26
C ILE A 124 -14.71 5.43 -2.38
N GLU A 125 -15.65 4.65 -1.89
CA GLU A 125 -16.70 5.10 -0.99
C GLU A 125 -16.28 4.82 0.45
N ILE A 126 -16.31 5.87 1.26
CA ILE A 126 -15.93 5.80 2.67
C ILE A 126 -17.02 6.38 3.55
N SER A 127 -17.12 5.88 4.77
CA SER A 127 -17.86 6.50 5.86
C SER A 127 -16.87 7.08 6.86
N VAL A 128 -17.11 8.33 7.27
CA VAL A 128 -16.34 9.01 8.30
C VAL A 128 -17.32 9.60 9.30
N LYS A 129 -17.34 9.07 10.54
CA LYS A 129 -18.29 9.47 11.58
C LYS A 129 -19.77 9.45 11.13
N GLY A 130 -20.14 8.50 10.28
CA GLY A 130 -21.50 8.38 9.73
C GLY A 130 -21.79 9.20 8.48
N ASN A 131 -20.86 10.09 8.05
CA ASN A 131 -20.98 10.81 6.79
C ASN A 131 -20.34 10.02 5.66
N TYR A 132 -21.06 9.90 4.55
CA TYR A 132 -20.59 9.24 3.34
C TYR A 132 -19.78 10.24 2.51
N ALA A 133 -18.61 9.82 2.06
CA ALA A 133 -17.79 10.58 1.14
C ALA A 133 -17.24 9.67 0.04
N THR A 134 -17.03 10.25 -1.13
CA THR A 134 -16.43 9.56 -2.26
C THR A 134 -15.10 10.21 -2.59
N LEU A 135 -14.04 9.41 -2.68
CA LEU A 135 -12.71 9.85 -3.08
C LEU A 135 -12.39 9.30 -4.47
N SER A 136 -11.74 10.11 -5.30
CA SER A 136 -11.14 9.59 -6.53
C SER A 136 -9.96 8.69 -6.21
N ARG A 137 -9.63 7.76 -7.11
CA ARG A 137 -8.47 6.87 -6.94
C ARG A 137 -7.15 7.64 -6.71
N GLY A 138 -6.96 8.77 -7.38
CA GLY A 138 -5.80 9.63 -7.19
C GLY A 138 -5.76 10.33 -5.83
N GLN A 139 -6.91 10.71 -5.27
CA GLN A 139 -6.98 11.23 -3.90
C GLN A 139 -6.67 10.13 -2.88
N ALA A 140 -7.28 8.95 -3.03
CA ALA A 140 -7.07 7.85 -2.12
C ALA A 140 -5.65 7.27 -2.17
N MET A 141 -4.98 7.35 -3.33
CA MET A 141 -3.58 6.93 -3.46
C MET A 141 -2.63 7.71 -2.51
N ARG A 142 -3.07 8.88 -2.06
CA ARG A 142 -2.31 9.80 -1.20
C ARG A 142 -2.65 9.65 0.28
N ILE A 143 -3.61 8.81 0.63
CA ILE A 143 -4.04 8.60 2.01
C ILE A 143 -3.55 7.22 2.42
N ILE A 144 -2.67 7.16 3.41
CA ILE A 144 -2.13 5.92 3.94
C ILE A 144 -2.96 5.51 5.15
N VAL A 145 -3.37 4.24 5.19
CA VAL A 145 -4.25 3.69 6.21
C VAL A 145 -3.68 2.38 6.77
N ARG A 146 -4.03 2.10 8.02
CA ARG A 146 -3.74 0.84 8.71
C ARG A 146 -5.02 0.24 9.28
N GLU A 147 -5.05 -1.08 9.47
CA GLU A 147 -6.17 -1.74 10.16
C GLU A 147 -6.37 -1.14 11.56
N ARG A 148 -7.63 -1.02 11.98
CA ARG A 148 -8.00 -0.46 13.29
C ARG A 148 -7.75 -1.44 14.43
#